data_AF-A0A8S0FRV2-F1
#
_entry.id   AF-A0A8S0FRV2-F1
#
_cell.length_a   1.000
_cell.length_b   1.000
_cell.length_c   1.000
_cell.angle_alpha   90.00
_cell.angle_beta   90.00
_cell.angle_gamma   90.00
#
_symmetry.space_group_name_H-M   'P 1'
#
loop_
_entity.id
_entity.type
_entity.pdbx_description
1 polymer ?
#
loop_
_entity_poly.entity_id
_entity_poly.type
_entity_poly.pdbx_seq_one_letter_code
_entity_poly.pdbx_strand_id
1 'polypeptide(L)' 'MAKLLRNETLTSLPKNLEPVFYNAAQTLLMPKLDALSQQPRYVMKLAQMEPGVAWQWLPITWQPL' A
#
# COMPACT_ATOMS: atom_id res chain seq x y z
N MET A 1 -10.11 -2.37 -2.71
CA MET A 1 -8.64 -2.26 -2.60
C MET A 1 -7.89 -3.33 -3.40
N ALA A 2 -8.16 -4.64 -3.20
CA ALA A 2 -7.42 -5.73 -3.86
C ALA A 2 -7.29 -5.60 -5.40
N LYS A 3 -8.40 -5.23 -6.08
CA LYS A 3 -8.45 -5.09 -7.54
C LYS A 3 -7.54 -3.97 -8.07
N LEU A 4 -7.40 -2.86 -7.33
CA LEU A 4 -6.55 -1.74 -7.72
C LEU A 4 -5.07 -2.12 -7.58
N LEU A 5 -4.68 -2.66 -6.42
CA LEU A 5 -3.32 -3.10 -6.15
C LEU A 5 -2.86 -4.19 -7.13
N ARG A 6 -3.73 -5.15 -7.44
CA ARG A 6 -3.44 -6.18 -8.46
C ARG A 6 -3.22 -5.55 -9.84
N ASN A 7 -4.08 -4.60 -10.25
CA ASN A 7 -3.94 -3.93 -11.54
C ASN A 7 -2.63 -3.13 -11.62
N GLU A 8 -2.34 -2.29 -10.63
CA GLU A 8 -1.10 -1.49 -10.58
C GLU A 8 0.14 -2.39 -10.60
N THR A 9 0.10 -3.49 -9.86
CA THR A 9 1.18 -4.49 -9.83
C THR A 9 1.38 -5.12 -11.20
N LEU A 10 0.33 -5.60 -11.86
CA LEU A 10 0.45 -6.22 -13.18
C LEU A 10 0.86 -5.21 -14.26
N THR A 11 0.43 -3.95 -14.15
CA THR A 11 0.80 -2.90 -15.11
C THR A 11 2.21 -2.34 -14.91
N SER A 12 2.77 -2.47 -13.70
CA SER A 12 4.15 -2.06 -13.40
C SER A 12 5.17 -3.15 -13.72
N LEU A 13 4.73 -4.39 -13.96
CA LEU A 13 5.60 -5.43 -14.48
C LEU A 13 6.13 -5.02 -15.87
N PRO A 14 7.44 -5.05 -16.09
CA PRO A 14 7.99 -4.67 -17.39
C PRO A 14 7.42 -5.53 -18.53
N LYS A 15 6.87 -4.85 -19.54
CA LYS A 15 6.07 -5.44 -20.63
C LYS A 15 6.84 -6.42 -21.52
N ASN A 16 8.17 -6.41 -21.45
CA ASN A 16 9.07 -7.26 -22.24
C ASN A 16 9.63 -8.45 -21.44
N LEU A 17 9.17 -8.68 -20.20
CA LEU A 17 9.72 -9.73 -19.37
C LEU A 17 9.19 -11.09 -19.76
N GLU A 18 10.12 -12.03 -19.86
CA GLU A 18 9.87 -13.43 -20.11
C GLU A 18 8.79 -14.02 -19.19
N PRO A 19 8.09 -15.10 -19.62
CA PRO A 19 7.01 -15.75 -18.88
C PRO A 19 7.33 -16.03 -17.39
N VAL A 20 8.60 -16.18 -17.05
CA VAL A 20 9.10 -16.40 -15.68
C VAL A 20 8.69 -15.30 -14.70
N PHE A 21 8.75 -14.02 -15.09
CA PHE A 21 8.42 -12.92 -14.17
C PHE A 21 6.92 -12.78 -13.93
N TYR A 22 6.13 -13.02 -14.98
CA TYR A 22 4.68 -13.08 -14.86
C TYR A 22 4.26 -14.24 -13.96
N ASN A 23 4.86 -15.42 -14.17
CA ASN A 23 4.63 -16.60 -13.33
C ASN A 23 5.05 -16.33 -11.88
N ALA A 24 6.21 -15.72 -11.64
CA ALA A 24 6.66 -15.35 -10.30
C ALA A 24 5.70 -14.36 -9.61
N ALA A 25 5.18 -13.37 -10.34
CA ALA A 25 4.18 -12.45 -9.82
C ALA A 25 2.87 -13.17 -9.48
N GLN A 26 2.39 -14.06 -10.36
CA GLN A 26 1.18 -14.85 -10.13
C GLN A 26 1.32 -15.76 -8.90
N THR A 27 2.47 -16.43 -8.75
CA THR A 27 2.70 -17.42 -7.68
C THR A 27 3.07 -16.78 -6.34
N LEU A 28 3.86 -15.70 -6.33
CA LEU A 28 4.46 -15.17 -5.10
C LEU A 28 3.91 -13.81 -4.68
N LEU A 29 3.46 -13.00 -5.64
CA LEU A 29 3.04 -11.61 -5.38
C LEU A 29 1.53 -11.50 -5.22
N MET A 30 0.73 -12.13 -6.08
CA MET A 30 -0.74 -12.08 -5.98
C MET A 30 -1.28 -12.60 -4.64
N PRO A 31 -0.78 -13.72 -4.07
CA PRO A 31 -1.27 -14.19 -2.76
C PRO A 31 -0.96 -13.21 -1.62
N LYS A 32 0.16 -12.49 -1.70
CA LYS A 32 0.51 -11.46 -0.71
C LYS A 32 -0.40 -10.24 -0.80
N LEU A 33 -0.74 -9.82 -2.02
CA LEU A 33 -1.69 -8.74 -2.25
C LEU A 33 -3.10 -9.11 -1.77
N ASP A 34 -3.50 -10.37 -1.94
CA ASP A 34 -4.76 -10.87 -1.42
C ASP A 34 -4.80 -10.87 0.10
N ALA A 35 -3.76 -11.39 0.75
CA ALA A 35 -3.63 -11.36 2.19
C ALA A 35 -3.62 -9.91 2.74
N LEU A 36 -2.93 -8.99 2.07
CA LEU A 36 -2.95 -7.57 2.40
C LEU A 36 -4.34 -6.96 2.27
N SER A 37 -5.12 -7.39 1.26
CA SER A 37 -6.48 -6.88 1.05
C SER A 37 -7.47 -7.27 2.15
N GLN A 38 -7.17 -8.33 2.90
CA GLN A 38 -7.95 -8.77 4.05
C GLN A 38 -7.57 -8.02 5.33
N GLN A 39 -6.48 -7.26 5.33
CA GLN A 39 -6.11 -6.43 6.48
C GLN A 39 -7.09 -5.25 6.60
N PRO A 40 -7.47 -4.87 7.84
CA PRO A 40 -8.27 -3.68 8.04
C PRO A 40 -7.53 -2.48 7.46
N ARG A 41 -8.28 -1.60 6.79
CA ARG A 41 -7.70 -0.34 6.31
C ARG A 41 -7.27 0.46 7.52
N TYR A 42 -6.11 1.10 7.45
CA TYR A 42 -5.66 2.02 8.48
C TYR A 42 -5.70 3.43 7.93
N VAL A 43 -6.04 4.39 8.81
CA VAL A 43 -5.76 5.80 8.58
C VAL A 43 -4.64 6.25 9.48
N MET A 44 -3.78 7.09 8.92
CA MET A 44 -2.83 7.89 9.68
C MET A 44 -3.54 9.17 10.09
N LYS A 45 -3.58 9.43 11.40
CA LYS A 45 -4.01 10.71 11.96
C LYS A 45 -2.79 11.46 12.46
N LEU A 46 -2.67 12.70 12.03
CA LEU A 46 -1.73 13.64 12.60
C LEU A 46 -2.39 14.34 13.80
N ALA A 47 -1.66 14.54 14.89
CA ALA A 47 -2.13 15.39 15.97
C ALA A 47 -2.47 16.79 15.46
N GLN A 48 -3.47 17.43 16.07
CA GLN A 48 -3.91 18.75 15.62
C GLN A 48 -2.79 19.78 15.80
N MET A 49 -2.48 20.50 14.73
CA MET A 49 -1.52 21.60 14.76
C MET A 49 -2.24 22.86 15.25
N GLU A 50 -1.66 23.54 16.23
CA GLU A 50 -2.08 24.89 16.58
C GLU A 50 -1.40 25.94 15.67
N PRO A 51 -2.17 26.87 15.08
CA PRO A 51 -1.61 27.91 14.22
C PRO A 51 -0.79 28.92 15.05
N GLY A 52 0.32 29.40 14.48
CA GLY A 52 1.19 30.40 15.13
C GLY A 52 2.26 29.81 16.06
N VAL A 53 2.34 28.49 16.19
CA VAL A 53 3.38 27.80 16.96
C VAL A 53 4.62 27.57 16.09
N ALA A 54 5.81 27.59 16.71
CA ALA A 54 7.06 27.23 16.05
C ALA A 54 7.02 25.79 15.49
N TRP A 55 7.86 25.52 14.49
CA TRP A 55 7.98 24.19 13.90
C TRP A 55 8.28 23.13 14.97
N GLN A 56 7.39 22.15 15.06
CA GLN A 56 7.49 21.05 16.02
C GLN A 56 7.16 19.72 15.36
N TRP A 57 7.79 18.66 15.87
CA TRP A 57 7.42 17.30 15.51
C TRP A 57 6.11 16.94 16.20
N LEU A 58 5.10 16.59 15.40
CA LEU A 58 3.80 16.12 15.90
C LEU A 58 3.73 14.59 15.78
N PRO A 59 3.18 13.90 16.79
CA PRO A 59 3.02 12.46 16.72
C PRO A 59 1.97 12.09 15.66
N ILE A 60 2.23 10.98 14.98
CA ILE A 60 1.25 10.31 14.12
C ILE A 60 0.69 9.09 14.85
N THR A 61 -0.61 8.83 14.67
CA THR A 61 -1.25 7.61 15.16
C THR A 61 -1.85 6.85 14.00
N TRP A 62 -1.70 5.52 14.05
CA TRP A 62 -2.35 4.60 13.12
C TRP A 62 -3.56 4.01 13.82
N GLN A 63 -4.73 4.11 13.18
CA GLN A 63 -5.95 3.53 13.69
C GLN A 63 -6.70 2.81 12.57
N PRO A 64 -7.39 1.69 12.87
CA PRO A 64 -8.30 1.06 11.93
C PRO A 64 -9.33 2.09 11.44
N LEU A 65 -9.64 2.02 10.15
CA LEU A 65 -10.60 2.87 9.44
C LEU A 65 -12.01 2.30 9.50
#